data_AF-A0A537ENP0-F1
#
_entry.id   AF-A0A537ENP0-F1
#
_cell.length_a   1.000
_cell.length_b   1.000
_cell.length_c   1.000
_cell.angle_alpha   90.00
_cell.angle_beta   90.00
_cell.angle_gamma   90.00
#
_symmetry.space_group_name_H-M   'P 1'
#
loop_
_entity.id
_entity.type
_entity.pdbx_description
1 polymer ?
#
loop_
_entity_poly.entity_id
_entity_poly.type
_entity_poly.pdbx_seq_one_letter_code
_entity_poly.pdbx_strand_id
1 'polypeptide(L)'
;MDRPTQGVDLNVDCEIPIAAGLGSSASTTVAIISAVSKSLGVELGRKEIFKLAFIPEGFLHGKPSGVDQATCIYGGTIRFKRPSSVRPVKIQNDPLLLLCDTGIHHETKTLVGSVVKKSKTEKGHFRDHLAQACEISRGVLKALKTGDMEDLGSLMSLNHELLQRIGVSHPKLDRLVTAAKRAGALGAKLTGAGGGGCIVAVCSNTKSREKIARTLRRDGGTPYRISRDLHGVDAQFT
;
A
#
# COMPACT_ATOMS: atom_id res chain seq x y z
N MET A 1 33.58 -24.18 1.48
CA MET A 1 32.13 -23.97 1.36
C MET A 1 31.63 -24.98 0.36
N ASP A 2 30.91 -26.00 0.83
CA ASP A 2 30.31 -26.99 -0.07
C ASP A 2 29.34 -26.29 -1.02
N ARG A 3 29.50 -26.55 -2.33
CA ARG A 3 28.53 -26.10 -3.32
C ARG A 3 27.25 -26.93 -3.12
N PRO A 4 26.06 -26.31 -3.16
CA PRO A 4 24.82 -27.05 -3.04
C PRO A 4 24.76 -28.13 -4.13
N THR A 5 24.47 -29.37 -3.73
CA THR A 5 24.44 -30.56 -4.60
C THR A 5 23.13 -30.72 -5.36
N GLN A 6 22.16 -29.82 -5.12
CA GLN A 6 20.86 -29.79 -5.78
C GLN A 6 20.52 -28.35 -6.17
N GLY A 7 19.92 -28.19 -7.36
CA GLY A 7 19.34 -26.93 -7.82
C GLY A 7 17.86 -26.84 -7.47
N VAL A 8 17.30 -25.63 -7.55
CA VAL A 8 15.86 -25.39 -7.42
C VAL A 8 15.38 -24.76 -8.72
N ASP A 9 14.37 -25.35 -9.33
CA ASP A 9 13.62 -24.73 -10.42
C ASP A 9 12.42 -23.99 -9.83
N LEU A 10 12.25 -22.72 -10.18
CA LEU A 10 11.25 -21.83 -9.60
C LEU A 10 10.39 -21.25 -10.71
N ASN A 11 9.11 -21.64 -10.73
CA ASN A 11 8.11 -20.97 -11.55
C ASN A 11 7.32 -19.97 -10.70
N VAL A 12 7.12 -18.75 -11.21
CA VAL A 12 6.47 -17.66 -10.50
C VAL A 12 5.39 -17.05 -11.38
N ASP A 13 4.13 -17.22 -10.96
CA ASP A 13 2.97 -16.56 -11.55
C ASP A 13 2.50 -15.41 -10.65
N CYS A 14 2.19 -14.26 -11.25
CA CYS A 14 1.79 -13.06 -10.52
C CYS A 14 0.64 -12.34 -11.24
N GLU A 15 -0.47 -12.14 -10.52
CA GLU A 15 -1.65 -11.42 -11.03
C GLU A 15 -1.54 -9.90 -10.84
N ILE A 16 -0.54 -9.43 -10.07
CA ILE A 16 -0.34 -8.00 -9.81
C ILE A 16 0.49 -7.39 -10.95
N PRO A 17 0.00 -6.33 -11.63
CA PRO A 17 0.77 -5.66 -12.66
C PRO A 17 2.13 -5.15 -12.14
N ILE A 18 3.16 -5.33 -12.96
CA ILE A 18 4.52 -4.89 -12.63
C ILE A 18 4.53 -3.37 -12.44
N ALA A 19 5.21 -2.89 -11.39
CA ALA A 19 5.42 -1.47 -11.10
C ALA A 19 4.15 -0.62 -10.82
N ALA A 20 3.02 -1.24 -10.47
CA ALA A 20 1.78 -0.50 -10.13
C ALA A 20 1.80 0.17 -8.73
N GLY A 21 2.86 -0.02 -7.94
CA GLY A 21 2.92 0.49 -6.55
C GLY A 21 2.02 -0.26 -5.58
N LEU A 22 1.69 -1.53 -5.88
CA LEU A 22 0.81 -2.41 -5.11
C LEU A 22 1.55 -3.53 -4.35
N GLY A 23 2.87 -3.42 -4.21
CA GLY A 23 3.67 -4.40 -3.45
C GLY A 23 4.02 -5.68 -4.20
N SER A 24 3.98 -5.72 -5.55
CA SER A 24 4.30 -6.91 -6.35
C SER A 24 5.69 -7.48 -6.03
N SER A 25 6.74 -6.65 -6.01
CA SER A 25 8.10 -7.07 -5.64
C SER A 25 8.18 -7.71 -4.25
N ALA A 26 7.50 -7.11 -3.26
CA ALA A 26 7.45 -7.64 -1.91
C ALA A 26 6.70 -8.98 -1.86
N SER A 27 5.58 -9.09 -2.59
CA SER A 27 4.79 -10.33 -2.65
C SER A 27 5.58 -11.48 -3.26
N THR A 28 6.26 -11.27 -4.39
CA THR A 28 7.11 -12.28 -5.03
C THR A 28 8.25 -12.71 -4.12
N THR A 29 8.91 -11.75 -3.46
CA THR A 29 10.02 -12.04 -2.53
C THR A 29 9.54 -12.91 -1.36
N VAL A 30 8.41 -12.54 -0.74
CA VAL A 30 7.83 -13.26 0.39
C VAL A 30 7.37 -14.66 -0.02
N ALA A 31 6.78 -14.81 -1.22
CA ALA A 31 6.34 -16.09 -1.76
C ALA A 31 7.53 -17.03 -2.03
N ILE A 32 8.58 -16.55 -2.70
CA ILE A 32 9.79 -17.35 -2.99
C ILE A 32 10.46 -17.80 -1.69
N ILE A 33 10.63 -16.92 -0.71
CA ILE A 33 11.23 -17.27 0.59
C ILE A 33 10.42 -18.39 1.27
N SER A 34 9.09 -18.27 1.24
CA SER A 34 8.20 -19.24 1.88
C SER A 34 8.23 -20.60 1.16
N ALA A 35 8.19 -20.60 -0.18
CA ALA A 35 8.24 -21.79 -1.00
C ALA A 35 9.57 -22.55 -0.87
N VAL A 36 10.70 -21.84 -1.01
CA VAL A 36 12.05 -22.44 -0.90
C VAL A 36 12.30 -22.94 0.52
N SER A 37 11.90 -22.19 1.55
CA SER A 37 12.05 -22.66 2.92
C SER A 37 11.30 -23.96 3.17
N LYS A 38 10.05 -24.03 2.69
CA LYS A 38 9.23 -25.24 2.83
C LYS A 38 9.79 -26.41 2.02
N SER A 39 10.34 -26.19 0.82
CA SER A 39 11.01 -27.23 0.01
C SER A 39 12.26 -27.80 0.67
N LEU A 40 12.93 -27.01 1.50
CA LEU A 40 14.07 -27.44 2.31
C LEU A 40 13.67 -28.07 3.65
N GLY A 41 12.37 -28.21 3.92
CA GLY A 41 11.86 -28.72 5.20
C GLY A 41 12.05 -27.77 6.38
N VAL A 42 12.35 -26.48 6.12
CA VAL A 42 12.55 -25.46 7.15
C VAL A 42 11.24 -24.70 7.34
N GLU A 43 10.71 -24.70 8.56
CA GLU A 43 9.53 -23.89 8.91
C GLU A 43 9.97 -22.54 9.45
N LEU A 44 9.71 -21.48 8.69
CA LEU A 44 10.01 -20.11 9.10
C LEU A 44 8.76 -19.46 9.71
N GLY A 45 8.94 -18.83 10.87
CA GLY A 45 7.96 -17.94 11.43
C GLY A 45 7.83 -16.65 10.62
N ARG A 46 6.67 -15.98 10.71
CA ARG A 46 6.39 -14.70 10.02
C ARG A 46 7.46 -13.62 10.23
N LYS A 47 8.06 -13.57 11.42
CA LYS A 47 9.14 -12.61 11.73
C LYS A 47 10.44 -12.94 10.99
N GLU A 48 10.73 -14.20 10.74
CA GLU A 48 11.93 -14.65 10.03
C GLU A 48 11.77 -14.41 8.54
N ILE A 49 10.60 -14.75 7.98
CA ILE A 49 10.23 -14.39 6.61
C ILE A 49 10.36 -12.88 6.40
N PHE A 50 9.87 -12.06 7.35
CA PHE A 50 9.99 -10.61 7.27
C PHE A 50 11.45 -10.15 7.24
N LYS A 51 12.33 -10.73 8.09
CA LYS A 51 13.76 -10.41 8.09
C LYS A 51 14.42 -10.77 6.77
N LEU A 52 14.14 -11.96 6.24
CA LEU A 52 14.71 -12.42 4.97
C LEU A 52 14.21 -11.59 3.79
N ALA A 53 12.92 -11.25 3.75
CA ALA A 53 12.33 -10.44 2.68
C ALA A 53 12.85 -8.99 2.68
N PHE A 54 13.41 -8.53 3.80
CA PHE A 54 14.02 -7.21 3.89
C PHE A 54 15.42 -7.15 3.25
N ILE A 55 16.12 -8.29 3.14
CA ILE A 55 17.51 -8.35 2.66
C ILE A 55 17.61 -7.90 1.18
N PRO A 56 16.89 -8.51 0.21
CA PRO A 56 17.00 -8.14 -1.20
C PRO A 56 16.60 -6.68 -1.46
N GLU A 57 15.58 -6.18 -0.75
CA GLU A 57 15.17 -4.77 -0.89
C GLU A 57 16.20 -3.78 -0.34
N GLY A 58 16.93 -4.15 0.71
CA GLY A 58 18.06 -3.36 1.21
C GLY A 58 19.12 -3.18 0.12
N PHE A 59 19.44 -4.24 -0.63
CA PHE A 59 20.40 -4.18 -1.73
C PHE A 59 19.90 -3.37 -2.93
N LEU A 60 18.62 -3.49 -3.30
CA LEU A 60 18.07 -2.84 -4.51
C LEU A 60 17.60 -1.38 -4.29
N HIS A 61 17.06 -1.09 -3.11
CA HIS A 61 16.34 0.15 -2.81
C HIS A 61 16.91 0.93 -1.60
N GLY A 62 17.93 0.40 -0.93
CA GLY A 62 18.67 1.07 0.15
C GLY A 62 17.92 1.09 1.50
N LYS A 63 16.84 1.87 1.62
CA LYS A 63 16.04 1.99 2.86
C LYS A 63 14.57 1.69 2.62
N PRO A 64 14.19 0.41 2.50
CA PRO A 64 12.80 0.02 2.27
C PRO A 64 11.86 0.37 3.43
N SER A 65 10.57 0.46 3.12
CA SER A 65 9.50 0.73 4.10
C SER A 65 9.30 -0.42 5.07
N GLY A 66 9.33 -1.65 4.55
CA GLY A 66 8.90 -2.85 5.26
C GLY A 66 7.38 -3.01 5.30
N VAL A 67 6.59 -2.04 4.82
CA VAL A 67 5.13 -2.10 4.95
C VAL A 67 4.52 -3.12 3.97
N ASP A 68 5.09 -3.21 2.78
CA ASP A 68 4.58 -4.10 1.73
C ASP A 68 4.84 -5.56 2.14
N GLN A 69 6.06 -5.88 2.60
CA GLN A 69 6.39 -7.20 3.14
C GLN A 69 5.51 -7.55 4.34
N ALA A 70 5.32 -6.61 5.27
CA ALA A 70 4.44 -6.84 6.42
C ALA A 70 3.01 -7.16 5.96
N THR A 71 2.51 -6.46 4.94
CA THR A 71 1.16 -6.69 4.41
C THR A 71 1.06 -8.07 3.76
N CYS A 72 2.02 -8.44 2.90
CA CYS A 72 2.08 -9.76 2.27
C CYS A 72 2.20 -10.92 3.27
N ILE A 73 2.94 -10.74 4.36
CA ILE A 73 3.17 -11.81 5.35
C ILE A 73 1.99 -11.99 6.29
N TYR A 74 1.37 -10.91 6.74
CA TYR A 74 0.35 -10.98 7.79
C TYR A 74 -1.07 -11.06 7.25
N GLY A 75 -1.32 -10.54 6.04
CA GLY A 75 -2.66 -10.43 5.47
C GLY A 75 -3.56 -9.47 6.24
N GLY A 76 -4.79 -9.31 5.74
CA GLY A 76 -5.82 -8.52 6.39
C GLY A 76 -5.45 -7.04 6.53
N THR A 77 -5.87 -6.44 7.65
CA THR A 77 -5.55 -5.05 7.97
C THR A 77 -4.49 -5.02 9.06
N ILE A 78 -3.39 -4.30 8.80
CA ILE A 78 -2.30 -4.18 9.75
C ILE A 78 -2.04 -2.72 10.13
N ARG A 79 -1.62 -2.53 11.39
CA ARG A 79 -0.98 -1.31 11.84
C ARG A 79 0.53 -1.53 11.85
N PHE A 80 1.22 -0.82 10.97
CA PHE A 80 2.68 -0.88 10.85
C PHE A 80 3.33 0.35 11.49
N LYS A 81 4.32 0.12 12.36
CA LYS A 81 5.20 1.17 12.90
C LYS A 81 6.64 0.67 12.88
N ARG A 82 7.52 1.40 12.19
CA ARG A 82 8.97 1.13 12.20
C ARG A 82 9.54 1.25 13.63
N PRO A 83 10.57 0.46 13.99
CA PRO A 83 11.35 -0.42 13.11
C PRO A 83 10.76 -1.82 12.84
N SER A 84 9.85 -2.36 13.65
CA SER A 84 9.34 -3.74 13.42
C SER A 84 8.00 -4.06 14.10
N SER A 85 7.17 -3.06 14.40
CA SER A 85 5.88 -3.28 15.07
C SER A 85 4.79 -3.48 14.03
N VAL A 86 4.47 -4.74 13.74
CA VAL A 86 3.29 -5.13 12.96
C VAL A 86 2.22 -5.62 13.93
N ARG A 87 1.04 -5.01 13.90
CA ARG A 87 -0.10 -5.48 14.69
C ARG A 87 -1.32 -5.66 13.80
N PRO A 88 -1.90 -6.88 13.73
CA PRO A 88 -3.19 -7.07 13.10
C PRO A 88 -4.24 -6.16 13.72
N VAL A 89 -5.14 -5.66 12.89
CA VAL A 89 -6.26 -4.82 13.29
C VAL A 89 -7.54 -5.56 12.94
N LYS A 90 -8.33 -5.89 13.96
CA LYS A 90 -9.71 -6.33 13.75
C LYS A 90 -10.54 -5.11 13.37
N ILE A 91 -11.17 -5.18 12.21
CA ILE A 91 -12.07 -4.14 11.70
C ILE A 91 -13.51 -4.62 11.83
N GLN A 92 -14.45 -3.69 11.96
CA GLN A 92 -15.87 -4.00 12.12
C GLN A 92 -16.48 -4.48 10.80
N ASN A 93 -16.25 -3.71 9.73
CA ASN A 93 -16.81 -3.92 8.40
C ASN A 93 -15.72 -3.71 7.34
N ASP A 94 -15.78 -4.48 6.26
CA ASP A 94 -14.88 -4.29 5.12
C ASP A 94 -15.23 -3.02 4.36
N PRO A 95 -14.29 -2.07 4.19
CA PRO A 95 -14.54 -0.89 3.39
C PRO A 95 -14.70 -1.31 1.92
N LEU A 96 -15.75 -0.78 1.28
CA LEU A 96 -15.94 -0.99 -0.15
C LEU A 96 -15.02 -0.05 -0.92
N LEU A 97 -13.87 -0.57 -1.35
CA LEU A 97 -12.83 0.21 -2.01
C LEU A 97 -12.90 0.13 -3.54
N LEU A 98 -12.37 1.18 -4.17
CA LEU A 98 -12.07 1.22 -5.59
C LEU A 98 -10.65 1.77 -5.77
N LEU A 99 -9.80 1.01 -6.46
CA LEU A 99 -8.48 1.48 -6.87
C LEU A 99 -8.60 2.07 -8.27
N CYS A 100 -7.84 3.10 -8.60
CA CYS A 100 -7.77 3.62 -9.96
C CYS A 100 -6.35 4.05 -10.30
N ASP A 101 -5.80 3.45 -11.35
CA ASP A 101 -4.50 3.81 -11.90
C ASP A 101 -4.62 5.08 -12.76
N THR A 102 -3.67 5.99 -12.59
CA THR A 102 -3.56 7.22 -13.38
C THR A 102 -2.92 6.99 -14.75
N GLY A 103 -2.22 5.86 -14.93
CA GLY A 103 -1.35 5.59 -16.10
C GLY A 103 -0.05 6.41 -16.12
N ILE A 104 0.20 7.20 -15.07
CA ILE A 104 1.42 7.99 -14.92
C ILE A 104 2.36 7.25 -13.98
N HIS A 105 3.50 6.80 -14.48
CA HIS A 105 4.52 6.12 -13.70
C HIS A 105 5.71 7.06 -13.46
N HIS A 106 6.08 7.27 -12.21
CA HIS A 106 7.27 8.04 -11.82
C HIS A 106 8.17 7.21 -10.91
N GLU A 107 9.46 7.54 -10.94
CA GLU A 107 10.45 6.87 -10.12
C GLU A 107 10.35 7.32 -8.64
N THR A 108 9.77 6.47 -7.80
CA THR A 108 9.54 6.67 -6.36
C THR A 108 10.75 7.24 -5.59
N LYS A 109 11.98 6.85 -5.99
CA LYS A 109 13.22 7.29 -5.32
C LYS A 109 13.42 8.80 -5.37
N THR A 110 13.08 9.44 -6.49
CA THR A 110 13.29 10.88 -6.71
C THR A 110 12.35 11.72 -5.83
N LEU A 111 11.07 11.34 -5.77
CA LEU A 111 10.06 11.98 -4.93
C LEU A 111 10.39 11.87 -3.45
N VAL A 112 10.69 10.67 -2.96
CA VAL A 112 11.07 10.47 -1.55
C VAL A 112 12.33 11.27 -1.20
N GLY A 113 13.32 11.29 -2.10
CA GLY A 113 14.52 12.12 -1.93
C GLY A 113 14.22 13.62 -1.79
N SER A 114 13.27 14.14 -2.58
CA SER A 114 12.86 15.55 -2.49
C SER A 114 12.21 15.89 -1.15
N VAL A 115 11.36 14.99 -0.61
CA VAL A 115 10.74 15.16 0.71
C VAL A 115 11.77 15.11 1.82
N VAL A 116 12.76 14.21 1.72
CA VAL A 116 13.87 14.12 2.70
C VAL A 116 14.76 15.36 2.67
N LYS A 117 14.94 16.00 1.51
CA LYS A 117 15.65 17.29 1.43
C LYS A 117 14.84 18.39 2.10
N LYS A 118 13.54 18.51 1.76
CA LYS A 118 12.62 19.49 2.39
C LYS A 118 12.51 19.33 3.90
N SER A 119 12.50 18.09 4.40
CA SER A 119 12.43 17.85 5.85
C SER A 119 13.64 18.36 6.62
N LYS A 120 14.81 18.47 5.96
CA LYS A 120 16.03 19.02 6.56
C LYS A 120 16.04 20.55 6.56
N THR A 121 15.46 21.17 5.53
CA THR A 121 15.42 22.64 5.36
C THR A 121 14.25 23.28 6.10
N GLU A 122 13.09 22.62 6.16
CA GLU A 122 11.82 23.14 6.71
C GLU A 122 11.35 22.33 7.93
N LYS A 123 12.23 22.19 8.94
CA LYS A 123 12.01 21.27 10.07
C LYS A 123 10.70 21.51 10.84
N GLY A 124 10.28 22.78 11.01
CA GLY A 124 9.05 23.13 11.73
C GLY A 124 7.80 22.59 11.03
N HIS A 125 7.58 23.01 9.78
CA HIS A 125 6.47 22.55 8.95
C HIS A 125 6.44 21.03 8.77
N PHE A 126 7.61 20.40 8.62
CA PHE A 126 7.67 18.95 8.49
C PHE A 126 7.23 18.21 9.78
N ARG A 127 7.55 18.75 10.97
CA ARG A 127 7.07 18.18 12.25
C ARG A 127 5.56 18.27 12.36
N ASP A 128 4.97 19.39 11.94
CA ASP A 128 3.52 19.58 11.97
C ASP A 128 2.82 18.63 11.00
N HIS A 129 3.36 18.44 9.80
CA HIS A 129 2.86 17.45 8.85
C HIS A 129 2.93 16.02 9.42
N LEU A 130 4.01 15.66 10.11
CA LEU A 130 4.12 14.35 10.77
C LEU A 130 3.10 14.19 11.90
N ALA A 131 2.86 15.23 12.70
CA ALA A 131 1.87 15.21 13.75
C ALA A 131 0.46 15.00 13.16
N GLN A 132 0.11 15.74 12.12
CA GLN A 132 -1.17 15.57 11.40
C GLN A 132 -1.31 14.16 10.82
N ALA A 133 -0.27 13.62 10.18
CA ALA A 133 -0.29 12.25 9.65
C ALA A 133 -0.48 11.20 10.76
N CYS A 134 0.09 11.42 11.95
CA CYS A 134 -0.12 10.56 13.11
C CYS A 134 -1.58 10.62 13.60
N GLU A 135 -2.16 11.82 13.73
CA GLU A 135 -3.56 11.97 14.14
C GLU A 135 -4.52 11.32 13.15
N ILE A 136 -4.33 11.57 11.86
CA ILE A 136 -5.11 10.93 10.79
C ILE A 136 -5.02 9.40 10.91
N SER A 137 -3.81 8.86 11.10
CA SER A 137 -3.62 7.40 11.22
C SER A 137 -4.31 6.81 12.45
N ARG A 138 -4.37 7.54 13.57
CA ARG A 138 -5.13 7.13 14.76
C ARG A 138 -6.63 7.20 14.52
N GLY A 139 -7.11 8.24 13.84
CA GLY A 139 -8.51 8.38 13.41
C GLY A 139 -8.93 7.20 12.53
N VAL A 140 -8.12 6.84 11.52
CA VAL A 140 -8.41 5.73 10.61
C VAL A 140 -8.53 4.41 11.39
N LEU A 141 -7.66 4.19 12.37
CA LEU A 141 -7.76 3.01 13.23
C LEU A 141 -9.07 2.97 14.02
N LYS A 142 -9.55 4.11 14.51
CA LYS A 142 -10.84 4.22 15.20
C LYS A 142 -11.99 3.95 14.23
N ALA A 143 -12.04 4.64 13.11
CA ALA A 143 -13.07 4.51 12.07
C ALA A 143 -13.21 3.06 11.58
N LEU A 144 -12.09 2.38 11.29
CA LEU A 144 -12.10 0.97 10.88
C LEU A 144 -12.62 0.02 11.98
N LYS A 145 -12.32 0.32 13.25
CA LYS A 145 -12.78 -0.48 14.39
C LYS A 145 -14.25 -0.27 14.72
N THR A 146 -14.80 0.91 14.44
CA THR A 146 -16.22 1.23 14.67
C THR A 146 -17.07 0.98 13.43
N GLY A 147 -16.46 0.79 12.26
CA GLY A 147 -17.17 0.62 10.99
C GLY A 147 -17.67 1.94 10.39
N ASP A 148 -17.12 3.07 10.81
CA ASP A 148 -17.50 4.41 10.35
C ASP A 148 -16.82 4.74 9.01
N MET A 149 -17.52 4.46 7.91
CA MET A 149 -16.97 4.65 6.56
C MET A 149 -16.97 6.12 6.12
N GLU A 150 -17.80 6.96 6.71
CA GLU A 150 -17.82 8.40 6.43
C GLU A 150 -16.61 9.10 7.06
N ASP A 151 -16.30 8.77 8.32
CA ASP A 151 -15.09 9.24 8.99
C ASP A 151 -13.83 8.71 8.29
N LEU A 152 -13.82 7.42 7.90
CA LEU A 152 -12.72 6.85 7.10
C LEU A 152 -12.48 7.64 5.79
N GLY A 153 -13.55 7.94 5.05
CA GLY A 153 -13.48 8.72 3.81
C GLY A 153 -12.98 10.16 4.06
N SER A 154 -13.48 10.80 5.10
CA SER A 154 -13.06 12.15 5.49
C SER A 154 -11.57 12.21 5.85
N LEU A 155 -11.10 11.27 6.67
CA LEU A 155 -9.69 11.12 7.04
C LEU A 155 -8.79 10.80 5.84
N MET A 156 -9.26 9.98 4.90
CA MET A 156 -8.54 9.74 3.65
C MET A 156 -8.37 11.02 2.83
N SER A 157 -9.43 11.82 2.72
CA SER A 157 -9.39 13.11 2.00
C SER A 157 -8.43 14.09 2.67
N LEU A 158 -8.49 14.23 4.01
CA LEU A 158 -7.56 15.06 4.79
C LEU A 158 -6.11 14.61 4.58
N ASN A 159 -5.87 13.30 4.51
CA ASN A 159 -4.55 12.79 4.23
C ASN A 159 -4.08 13.13 2.80
N HIS A 160 -4.98 13.17 1.83
CA HIS A 160 -4.60 13.56 0.47
C HIS A 160 -4.16 15.02 0.42
N GLU A 161 -4.92 15.92 1.05
CA GLU A 161 -4.56 17.34 1.15
C GLU A 161 -3.22 17.55 1.86
N LEU A 162 -2.96 16.78 2.92
CA LEU A 162 -1.66 16.77 3.58
C LEU A 162 -0.54 16.33 2.64
N LEU A 163 -0.75 15.28 1.85
CA LEU A 163 0.23 14.79 0.87
C LEU A 163 0.47 15.78 -0.29
N GLN A 164 -0.55 16.54 -0.69
CA GLN A 164 -0.40 17.66 -1.62
C GLN A 164 0.52 18.74 -1.02
N ARG A 165 0.31 19.13 0.25
CA ARG A 165 1.18 20.10 0.95
C ARG A 165 2.62 19.61 1.11
N ILE A 166 2.82 18.31 1.36
CA ILE A 166 4.15 17.69 1.40
C ILE A 166 4.82 17.74 0.01
N GLY A 167 4.04 17.83 -1.06
CA GLY A 167 4.52 17.95 -2.44
C GLY A 167 4.81 16.62 -3.10
N VAL A 168 4.09 15.57 -2.70
CA VAL A 168 4.19 14.23 -3.33
C VAL A 168 3.01 13.91 -4.24
N SER A 169 2.08 14.84 -4.47
CA SER A 169 0.98 14.58 -5.41
C SER A 169 1.36 14.84 -6.86
N HIS A 170 0.40 14.69 -7.76
CA HIS A 170 0.53 14.96 -9.20
C HIS A 170 -0.79 15.51 -9.74
N PRO A 171 -0.80 16.43 -10.73
CA PRO A 171 -2.04 17.01 -11.26
C PRO A 171 -3.09 15.98 -11.71
N LYS A 172 -2.62 14.87 -12.31
CA LYS A 172 -3.50 13.76 -12.70
C LYS A 172 -4.10 13.02 -11.50
N LEU A 173 -3.33 12.80 -10.43
CA LEU A 173 -3.84 12.21 -9.18
C LEU A 173 -4.92 13.10 -8.57
N ASP A 174 -4.62 14.40 -8.43
CA ASP A 174 -5.51 15.37 -7.80
C ASP A 174 -6.84 15.50 -8.57
N ARG A 175 -6.76 15.49 -9.90
CA ARG A 175 -7.94 15.46 -10.77
C ARG A 175 -8.78 14.20 -10.53
N LEU A 176 -8.17 13.02 -10.48
CA LEU A 176 -8.91 11.77 -10.26
C LEU A 176 -9.49 11.69 -8.84
N VAL A 177 -8.79 12.14 -7.80
CA VAL A 177 -9.34 12.23 -6.43
C VAL A 177 -10.56 13.15 -6.40
N THR A 178 -10.45 14.32 -7.04
CA THR A 178 -11.55 15.27 -7.15
C THR A 178 -12.74 14.68 -7.91
N ALA A 179 -12.48 13.98 -9.03
CA ALA A 179 -13.50 13.31 -9.82
C ALA A 179 -14.21 12.20 -9.02
N ALA A 180 -13.47 11.40 -8.25
CA ALA A 180 -14.04 10.38 -7.37
C ALA A 180 -14.97 10.99 -6.32
N LYS A 181 -14.54 12.06 -5.63
CA LYS A 181 -15.36 12.77 -4.65
C LYS A 181 -16.62 13.36 -5.28
N ARG A 182 -16.51 14.04 -6.42
CA ARG A 182 -17.67 14.58 -7.18
C ARG A 182 -18.65 13.48 -7.62
N ALA A 183 -18.17 12.28 -7.89
CA ALA A 183 -19.01 11.15 -8.26
C ALA A 183 -19.77 10.52 -7.08
N GLY A 184 -19.40 10.87 -5.83
CA GLY A 184 -20.04 10.38 -4.60
C GLY A 184 -19.18 9.41 -3.78
N ALA A 185 -17.86 9.41 -3.94
CA ALA A 185 -16.97 8.73 -3.00
C ALA A 185 -17.05 9.39 -1.63
N LEU A 186 -17.08 8.59 -0.56
CA LEU A 186 -17.01 9.08 0.83
C LEU A 186 -15.67 9.77 1.09
N GLY A 187 -14.63 9.33 0.38
CA GLY A 187 -13.33 9.98 0.34
C GLY A 187 -12.39 9.28 -0.62
N ALA A 188 -11.31 9.94 -0.99
CA ALA A 188 -10.29 9.38 -1.86
C ALA A 188 -8.92 10.02 -1.59
N LYS A 189 -7.87 9.27 -1.89
CA LYS A 189 -6.48 9.72 -1.77
C LYS A 189 -5.57 8.99 -2.75
N LEU A 190 -4.40 9.57 -3.02
CA LEU A 190 -3.29 8.83 -3.63
C LEU A 190 -2.83 7.67 -2.71
N THR A 191 -2.30 6.62 -3.31
CA THR A 191 -1.64 5.50 -2.63
C THR A 191 -0.17 5.40 -3.05
N GLY A 192 0.62 4.64 -2.29
CA GLY A 192 2.06 4.52 -2.50
C GLY A 192 2.81 5.81 -2.20
N ALA A 193 3.92 6.03 -2.92
CA ALA A 193 4.81 7.17 -2.69
C ALA A 193 4.31 8.50 -3.29
N GLY A 194 3.34 8.46 -4.20
CA GLY A 194 2.85 9.63 -4.93
C GLY A 194 3.62 9.92 -6.21
N GLY A 195 3.40 11.10 -6.78
CA GLY A 195 3.91 11.56 -8.08
C GLY A 195 3.22 10.93 -9.29
N GLY A 196 2.38 9.91 -9.09
CA GLY A 196 1.67 9.17 -10.12
C GLY A 196 1.04 7.92 -9.49
N GLY A 197 0.93 6.84 -10.26
CA GLY A 197 0.41 5.56 -9.79
C GLY A 197 -1.09 5.61 -9.55
N CYS A 198 -1.54 5.12 -8.40
CA CYS A 198 -2.97 4.91 -8.15
C CYS A 198 -3.56 5.89 -7.13
N ILE A 199 -4.87 6.08 -7.23
CA ILE A 199 -5.72 6.56 -6.14
C ILE A 199 -6.52 5.39 -5.56
N VAL A 200 -6.95 5.54 -4.31
CA VAL A 200 -7.94 4.66 -3.66
C VAL A 200 -9.10 5.50 -3.16
N ALA A 201 -10.32 5.03 -3.41
CA ALA A 201 -11.57 5.68 -3.01
C ALA A 201 -12.45 4.75 -2.18
N VAL A 202 -13.12 5.31 -1.17
CA VAL A 202 -14.13 4.62 -0.36
C VAL A 202 -15.51 4.88 -0.97
N CYS A 203 -16.24 3.80 -1.22
CA CYS A 203 -17.57 3.83 -1.81
C CYS A 203 -18.62 3.49 -0.73
N SER A 204 -19.76 4.19 -0.73
CA SER A 204 -20.84 3.91 0.21
C SER A 204 -21.59 2.60 -0.10
N ASN A 205 -21.65 2.21 -1.38
CA ASN A 205 -22.29 0.97 -1.84
C ASN A 205 -21.84 0.62 -3.27
N THR A 206 -22.28 -0.54 -3.75
CA THR A 206 -21.93 -1.07 -5.08
C THR A 206 -22.37 -0.16 -6.22
N LYS A 207 -23.58 0.44 -6.15
CA LYS A 207 -24.08 1.39 -7.16
C LYS A 207 -23.18 2.64 -7.23
N SER A 208 -22.79 3.17 -6.07
CA SER A 208 -21.86 4.30 -5.99
C SER A 208 -20.49 3.92 -6.58
N ARG A 209 -19.95 2.75 -6.23
CA ARG A 209 -18.68 2.25 -6.78
C ARG A 209 -18.67 2.21 -8.32
N GLU A 210 -19.77 1.78 -8.94
CA GLU A 210 -19.90 1.74 -10.41
C GLU A 210 -20.01 3.13 -11.04
N LYS A 211 -20.74 4.05 -10.41
CA LYS A 211 -20.79 5.46 -10.84
C LYS A 211 -19.41 6.12 -10.77
N ILE A 212 -18.69 5.89 -9.67
CA ILE A 212 -17.32 6.40 -9.47
C ILE A 212 -16.38 5.81 -10.54
N ALA A 213 -16.41 4.49 -10.75
CA ALA A 213 -15.58 3.83 -11.76
C ALA A 213 -15.82 4.38 -13.18
N ARG A 214 -17.08 4.60 -13.59
CA ARG A 214 -17.41 5.22 -14.88
C ARG A 214 -16.85 6.64 -15.01
N THR A 215 -16.95 7.44 -13.94
CA THR A 215 -16.42 8.80 -13.91
C THR A 215 -14.90 8.79 -14.04
N LEU A 216 -14.21 7.92 -13.30
CA LEU A 216 -12.75 7.80 -13.34
C LEU A 216 -12.24 7.34 -14.72
N ARG A 217 -12.93 6.41 -15.39
CA ARG A 217 -12.62 6.03 -16.78
C ARG A 217 -12.71 7.21 -17.73
N ARG A 218 -13.79 7.99 -17.64
CA ARG A 218 -13.99 9.18 -18.49
C ARG A 218 -12.89 10.23 -18.26
N ASP A 219 -12.41 10.34 -17.02
CA ASP A 219 -11.31 11.24 -16.66
C ASP A 219 -9.91 10.64 -16.93
N GLY A 220 -9.86 9.51 -17.63
CA GLY A 220 -8.66 8.86 -18.15
C GLY A 220 -7.85 8.14 -17.08
N GLY A 221 -8.51 7.52 -16.11
CA GLY A 221 -7.91 6.55 -15.20
C GLY A 221 -8.49 5.13 -15.41
N THR A 222 -7.76 4.12 -14.94
CA THR A 222 -8.16 2.72 -15.07
C THR A 222 -8.60 2.16 -13.71
N PRO A 223 -9.92 2.01 -13.45
CA PRO A 223 -10.40 1.56 -12.16
C PRO A 223 -10.38 0.03 -12.03
N TYR A 224 -9.96 -0.45 -10.87
CA TYR A 224 -9.94 -1.84 -10.46
C TYR A 224 -10.84 -2.05 -9.24
N ARG A 225 -11.67 -3.07 -9.30
CA ARG A 225 -12.41 -3.56 -8.14
C ARG A 225 -11.43 -4.35 -7.29
N ILE A 226 -11.31 -3.97 -6.02
CA ILE A 226 -10.43 -4.66 -5.07
C ILE A 226 -11.25 -5.12 -3.87
N SER A 227 -10.81 -6.20 -3.27
CA SER A 227 -11.29 -6.72 -1.99
C SER A 227 -10.10 -6.95 -1.08
N ARG A 228 -10.36 -6.95 0.23
CA ARG A 228 -9.33 -7.27 1.20
C ARG A 228 -9.17 -8.78 1.31
N ASP A 229 -7.94 -9.26 1.19
CA ASP A 229 -7.61 -10.63 1.58
C ASP A 229 -7.32 -10.69 3.09
N LEU A 230 -7.82 -11.72 3.76
CA LEU A 230 -7.59 -11.97 5.18
C LEU A 230 -6.27 -12.70 5.42
N HIS A 231 -5.80 -13.44 4.43
CA HIS A 231 -4.67 -14.34 4.54
C HIS A 231 -3.40 -13.65 4.04
N GLY A 232 -2.31 -13.87 4.76
CA GLY A 232 -0.98 -13.52 4.28
C GLY A 232 -0.41 -14.68 3.49
N VAL A 233 0.91 -14.66 3.28
CA VAL A 233 1.61 -15.76 2.61
C VAL A 233 1.31 -17.10 3.27
N ASP A 234 0.94 -18.05 2.44
CA ASP A 234 0.77 -19.46 2.78
C ASP A 234 1.57 -20.30 1.79
N ALA A 235 2.18 -21.36 2.28
CA ALA A 235 3.00 -22.27 1.47
C ALA A 235 2.42 -23.67 1.61
N GLN A 236 1.74 -24.12 0.57
CA GLN A 236 1.11 -25.44 0.48
C GLN A 236 1.86 -26.28 -0.56
N PHE A 237 2.01 -27.57 -0.30
CA PHE A 237 2.36 -28.53 -1.34
C PHE A 237 1.07 -29.11 -1.91
N THR A 238 0.97 -29.08 -3.24
CA THR A 238 0.10 -29.98 -4.00
C THR A 238 0.83 -31.29 -4.27
#